data_AF-A0A433VN84-F1
#
_entry.id   AF-A0A433VN84-F1
#
_cell.length_a   1.000
_cell.length_b   1.000
_cell.length_c   1.000
_cell.angle_alpha   90.00
_cell.angle_beta   90.00
_cell.angle_gamma   90.00
#
_symmetry.space_group_name_H-M   'P 1'
#
loop_
_entity.id
_entity.type
_entity.pdbx_description
1 polymer ?
#
loop_
_entity_poly.entity_id
_entity_poly.type
_entity_poly.pdbx_seq_one_letter_code
_entity_poly.pdbx_strand_id
1 'polypeptide(L)'
;MNRSTGTAPNKPILLLSIIELISRGEIRKNQIPLSGELVATFMNVWRYLEPNRKPDIGQPFFYLRSDGFWHFQPNPGFELAITSKAKLVSAGAIKQAVEYAYLDDELWQILQDSHNRSVLTQVLIDEWFSINDDYSIIVMDGLREEAPNCKPMRQFVGEQIILPAQQQYYPRVEALRWHRENIFNAA
;
A
#
# COMPACT_ATOMS: atom_id res chain seq x y z
N MET A 1 5.65 12.90 -26.42
CA MET A 1 6.21 13.17 -25.08
C MET A 1 5.99 11.93 -24.23
N ASN A 2 7.07 11.28 -23.79
CA ASN A 2 7.02 10.06 -23.00
C ASN A 2 6.34 10.36 -21.65
N ARG A 3 5.10 9.90 -21.48
CA ARG A 3 4.49 9.80 -20.15
C ARG A 3 5.30 8.74 -19.40
N SER A 4 6.04 9.16 -18.38
CA SER A 4 6.64 8.27 -17.41
C SER A 4 5.58 7.28 -16.96
N THR A 5 5.77 6.00 -17.25
CA THR A 5 4.96 4.91 -16.70
C THR A 5 4.88 5.10 -15.19
N GLY A 6 3.67 5.23 -14.64
CA GLY A 6 3.46 5.48 -13.21
C GLY A 6 4.30 4.58 -12.32
N THR A 7 4.76 5.13 -11.20
CA THR A 7 5.43 4.37 -10.13
C THR A 7 4.48 3.28 -9.64
N ALA A 8 4.96 2.03 -9.57
CA ALA A 8 4.11 0.97 -9.01
C ALA A 8 3.90 1.27 -7.52
N PRO A 9 2.71 1.00 -6.96
CA PRO A 9 2.38 1.25 -5.57
C PRO A 9 2.98 0.15 -4.67
N ASN A 10 4.31 -0.02 -4.73
CA ASN A 10 5.04 -1.11 -4.07
C ASN A 10 4.83 -1.10 -2.54
N LYS A 11 4.90 0.08 -1.93
CA LYS A 11 4.73 0.25 -0.47
C LYS A 11 3.28 -0.04 -0.04
N PRO A 12 2.23 0.55 -0.67
CA PRO A 12 0.84 0.18 -0.38
C PRO A 12 0.56 -1.32 -0.49
N ILE A 13 1.05 -1.99 -1.55
CA ILE A 13 0.85 -3.45 -1.72
C ILE A 13 1.47 -4.23 -0.56
N LEU A 14 2.66 -3.84 -0.10
CA LEU A 14 3.30 -4.47 1.06
C LEU A 14 2.49 -4.24 2.35
N LEU A 15 2.05 -3.00 2.60
CA LEU A 15 1.27 -2.67 3.79
C LEU A 15 -0.08 -3.43 3.81
N LEU A 16 -0.79 -3.49 2.69
CA LEU A 16 -2.00 -4.30 2.55
C LEU A 16 -1.74 -5.78 2.85
N SER A 17 -0.63 -6.32 2.36
CA SER A 17 -0.24 -7.71 2.60
C SER A 17 0.00 -7.98 4.09
N ILE A 18 0.60 -7.03 4.80
CA ILE A 18 0.84 -7.13 6.25
C ILE A 18 -0.47 -7.03 7.03
N ILE A 19 -1.34 -6.07 6.69
CA ILE A 19 -2.66 -5.90 7.30
C ILE A 19 -3.49 -7.19 7.13
N GLU A 20 -3.45 -7.80 5.95
CA GLU A 20 -4.14 -9.06 5.67
C GLU A 20 -3.62 -10.21 6.56
N LEU A 21 -2.29 -10.34 6.71
CA LEU A 21 -1.70 -11.36 7.57
C LEU A 21 -2.00 -11.15 9.06
N ILE A 22 -2.05 -9.89 9.53
CA ILE A 22 -2.51 -9.57 10.89
C ILE A 22 -3.98 -9.97 11.05
N SER A 23 -4.83 -9.65 10.07
CA SER A 23 -6.26 -9.96 10.09
C SER A 23 -6.53 -11.47 10.17
N ARG A 24 -5.72 -12.28 9.48
CA ARG A 24 -5.75 -13.76 9.54
C ARG A 24 -5.15 -14.34 10.82
N GLY A 25 -4.50 -13.53 11.65
CA GLY A 25 -3.80 -13.99 12.84
C GLY A 25 -2.52 -14.77 12.55
N GLU A 26 -1.90 -14.56 11.37
CA GLU A 26 -0.61 -15.15 11.02
C GLU A 26 0.54 -14.32 11.61
N ILE A 27 0.40 -12.99 11.62
CA ILE A 27 1.29 -12.08 12.36
C ILE A 27 0.62 -11.73 13.69
N ARG A 28 1.13 -12.30 14.79
CA ARG A 28 0.56 -12.16 16.15
C ARG A 28 1.38 -11.27 17.08
N LYS A 29 2.57 -10.87 16.65
CA LYS A 29 3.50 -10.01 17.38
C LYS A 29 4.01 -8.95 16.42
N ASN A 30 4.49 -7.83 16.96
CA ASN A 30 5.14 -6.77 16.20
C ASN A 30 6.55 -7.21 15.74
N GLN A 31 6.58 -8.31 14.98
CA GLN A 31 7.77 -8.96 14.43
C GLN A 31 7.34 -9.50 13.07
N ILE A 32 7.72 -8.78 12.02
CA ILE A 32 7.31 -8.99 10.65
C ILE A 32 8.54 -9.49 9.87
N PRO A 33 8.83 -10.80 9.91
CA PRO A 33 9.89 -11.37 9.08
C PRO A 33 9.51 -11.27 7.60
N LEU A 34 10.51 -11.23 6.71
CA LEU A 34 10.30 -11.42 5.27
C LEU A 34 10.03 -12.92 4.98
N SER A 35 8.99 -13.46 5.59
CA SER A 35 8.65 -14.89 5.58
C SER A 35 8.11 -15.36 4.22
N GLY A 36 7.97 -16.69 4.06
CA GLY A 36 7.33 -17.26 2.88
C GLY A 36 5.87 -16.81 2.75
N GLU A 37 5.17 -16.70 3.87
CA GLU A 37 3.77 -16.26 3.96
C GLU A 37 3.61 -14.79 3.53
N LEU A 38 4.49 -13.89 3.99
CA LEU A 38 4.47 -12.49 3.56
C LEU A 38 4.77 -12.36 2.06
N VAL A 39 5.76 -13.09 1.58
CA VAL A 39 6.10 -13.11 0.15
C VAL A 39 4.93 -13.64 -0.69
N ALA A 40 4.27 -14.71 -0.27
CA ALA A 40 3.14 -15.29 -0.98
C ALA A 40 1.91 -14.35 -0.98
N THR A 41 1.58 -13.74 0.16
CA THR A 41 0.49 -12.76 0.24
C THR A 41 0.77 -11.55 -0.65
N PHE A 42 2.00 -11.01 -0.61
CA PHE A 42 2.42 -9.93 -1.49
C PHE A 42 2.29 -10.28 -2.96
N MET A 43 2.74 -11.46 -3.38
CA MET A 43 2.59 -11.91 -4.78
C MET A 43 1.12 -12.03 -5.19
N ASN A 44 0.25 -12.49 -4.29
CA ASN A 44 -1.18 -12.58 -4.55
C ASN A 44 -1.81 -11.19 -4.74
N VAL A 45 -1.58 -10.26 -3.80
CA VAL A 45 -2.08 -8.89 -3.91
C VAL A 45 -1.50 -8.20 -5.15
N TRP A 46 -0.21 -8.38 -5.42
CA TRP A 46 0.46 -7.85 -6.61
C TRP A 46 -0.17 -8.35 -7.91
N ARG A 47 -0.47 -9.65 -8.01
CA ARG A 47 -1.11 -10.21 -9.22
C ARG A 47 -2.43 -9.50 -9.53
N TYR A 48 -3.19 -9.15 -8.50
CA TYR A 48 -4.46 -8.46 -8.67
C TYR A 48 -4.32 -6.98 -9.00
N LEU A 49 -3.23 -6.30 -8.62
CA LEU A 49 -3.09 -4.84 -8.78
C LEU A 49 -2.06 -4.41 -9.84
N GLU A 50 -1.07 -5.25 -10.16
CA GLU A 50 0.05 -4.96 -11.07
C GLU A 50 0.52 -6.20 -11.88
N PRO A 51 -0.36 -6.95 -12.58
CA PRO A 51 -0.07 -8.21 -13.27
C PRO A 51 0.98 -8.11 -14.39
N ASN A 52 1.29 -6.91 -14.88
CA ASN A 52 2.21 -6.73 -16.00
C ASN A 52 3.63 -6.34 -15.59
N ARG A 53 3.86 -6.08 -14.29
CA ARG A 53 5.19 -5.77 -13.76
C ARG A 53 5.65 -6.96 -12.93
N LYS A 54 6.96 -7.23 -12.98
CA LYS A 54 7.55 -8.25 -12.11
C LYS A 54 7.48 -7.75 -10.65
N PRO A 55 6.96 -8.56 -9.71
CA PRO A 55 6.94 -8.19 -8.30
C PRO A 55 8.35 -8.11 -7.74
N ASP A 56 8.60 -7.10 -6.91
CA ASP A 56 9.80 -6.99 -6.09
C ASP A 56 9.41 -6.50 -4.68
N ILE A 57 9.35 -7.44 -3.73
CA ILE A 57 9.05 -7.14 -2.34
C ILE A 57 10.25 -6.54 -1.58
N GLY A 58 11.48 -6.75 -2.07
CA GLY A 58 12.68 -6.31 -1.36
C GLY A 58 12.77 -4.80 -1.26
N GLN A 59 12.48 -4.10 -2.36
CA GLN A 59 12.47 -2.64 -2.41
C GLN A 59 11.49 -2.02 -1.38
N PRO A 60 10.18 -2.29 -1.40
CA PRO A 60 9.26 -1.69 -0.43
C PRO A 60 9.58 -2.13 0.99
N PHE A 61 9.98 -3.38 1.22
CA PHE A 61 10.32 -3.85 2.56
C PHE A 61 11.50 -3.07 3.16
N PHE A 62 12.51 -2.74 2.36
CA PHE A 62 13.65 -1.95 2.81
C PHE A 62 13.34 -0.46 2.94
N TYR A 63 12.68 0.14 1.95
CA TYR A 63 12.49 1.60 1.89
C TYR A 63 11.34 2.15 2.74
N LEU A 64 10.47 1.29 3.29
CA LEU A 64 9.47 1.73 4.28
C LEU A 64 10.12 2.40 5.50
N ARG A 65 11.38 2.07 5.82
CA ARG A 65 12.13 2.71 6.91
C ARG A 65 12.22 4.23 6.81
N SER A 66 12.18 4.76 5.58
CA SER A 66 12.26 6.20 5.33
C SER A 66 10.95 6.92 5.67
N ASP A 67 9.85 6.18 5.85
CA ASP A 67 8.54 6.73 6.19
C ASP A 67 8.35 6.89 7.72
N GLY A 68 9.35 6.50 8.53
CA GLY A 68 9.43 6.81 9.96
C GLY A 68 8.76 5.81 10.90
N PHE A 69 7.80 5.03 10.42
CA PHE A 69 7.03 4.07 11.23
C PHE A 69 7.52 2.61 11.15
N TRP A 70 8.55 2.34 10.35
CA TRP A 70 9.02 1.00 10.01
C TRP A 70 10.48 0.82 10.37
N HIS A 71 10.76 -0.18 11.21
CA HIS A 71 12.08 -0.39 11.80
C HIS A 71 12.55 -1.82 11.60
N PHE A 72 13.84 -2.07 11.85
CA PHE A 72 14.44 -3.39 11.67
C PHE A 72 15.13 -3.88 12.94
N GLN A 73 14.94 -5.16 13.22
CA GLN A 73 15.82 -5.95 14.06
C GLN A 73 16.87 -6.63 13.17
N PRO A 74 18.17 -6.27 13.28
CA PRO A 74 19.23 -6.96 12.55
C PRO A 74 19.45 -8.38 13.05
N ASN A 75 19.88 -9.25 12.14
CA ASN A 75 20.58 -10.48 12.52
C ASN A 75 21.95 -10.13 13.14
N PRO A 76 22.46 -10.94 14.10
CA PRO A 76 23.77 -10.70 14.71
C PRO A 76 24.89 -10.53 13.67
N GLY A 77 25.65 -9.44 13.78
CA GLY A 77 26.75 -9.10 12.87
C GLY A 77 26.34 -8.27 11.64
N PHE A 78 25.05 -7.94 11.50
CA PHE A 78 24.52 -7.08 10.42
C PHE A 78 24.04 -5.70 10.91
N GLU A 79 24.35 -5.32 12.14
CA GLU A 79 23.87 -4.08 12.79
C GLU A 79 24.27 -2.83 11.98
N LEU A 80 25.52 -2.79 11.49
CA LEU A 80 26.02 -1.68 10.66
C LEU A 80 25.50 -1.73 9.22
N ALA A 81 25.12 -2.91 8.74
CA ALA A 81 24.64 -3.07 7.36
C ALA A 81 23.29 -2.36 7.18
N ILE A 82 22.43 -2.42 8.20
CA ILE A 82 21.13 -1.75 8.21
C ILE A 82 21.26 -0.23 8.31
N THR A 83 22.23 0.30 9.07
CA THR A 83 22.41 1.75 9.22
C THR A 83 23.15 2.41 8.06
N SER A 84 23.87 1.61 7.26
CA SER A 84 24.58 2.11 6.08
C SER A 84 23.64 2.44 4.89
N LYS A 85 24.11 3.29 3.97
CA LYS A 85 23.48 3.53 2.66
C LYS A 85 23.70 2.38 1.66
N ALA A 86 24.28 1.25 2.08
CA ALA A 86 24.53 0.14 1.18
C ALA A 86 23.21 -0.44 0.63
N LYS A 87 23.23 -0.91 -0.62
CA LYS A 87 22.06 -1.42 -1.35
C LYS A 87 21.61 -2.79 -0.84
N LEU A 88 21.13 -2.88 0.40
CA LEU A 88 20.39 -4.05 0.91
C LEU A 88 18.95 -4.04 0.38
N VAL A 89 18.78 -4.22 -0.92
CA VAL A 89 17.46 -4.05 -1.56
C VAL A 89 16.92 -5.30 -2.25
N SER A 90 17.71 -6.37 -2.32
CA SER A 90 17.22 -7.66 -2.79
C SER A 90 16.62 -8.45 -1.62
N ALA A 91 15.56 -9.22 -1.89
CA ALA A 91 14.91 -10.05 -0.86
C ALA A 91 15.91 -11.01 -0.17
N GLY A 92 16.89 -11.54 -0.91
CA GLY A 92 17.93 -12.40 -0.34
C GLY A 92 18.87 -11.67 0.63
N ALA A 93 19.34 -10.47 0.25
CA ALA A 93 20.20 -9.66 1.11
C ALA A 93 19.47 -9.20 2.37
N ILE A 94 18.18 -8.84 2.24
CA ILE A 94 17.34 -8.46 3.37
C ILE A 94 17.15 -9.63 4.33
N LYS A 95 16.78 -10.82 3.83
CA LYS A 95 16.64 -12.04 4.66
C LYS A 95 17.92 -12.39 5.43
N GLN A 96 19.08 -12.09 4.84
CA GLN A 96 20.35 -12.32 5.51
C GLN A 96 20.64 -11.29 6.61
N ALA A 97 20.32 -10.02 6.37
CA ALA A 97 20.69 -8.93 7.27
C ALA A 97 19.64 -8.63 8.36
N VAL A 98 18.36 -8.89 8.09
CA VAL A 98 17.22 -8.51 8.93
C VAL A 98 16.55 -9.77 9.47
N GLU A 99 16.46 -9.89 10.79
CA GLU A 99 15.70 -10.96 11.45
C GLU A 99 14.19 -10.74 11.24
N TYR A 100 13.73 -9.53 11.55
CA TYR A 100 12.37 -9.07 11.29
C TYR A 100 12.30 -7.53 11.23
N ALA A 101 11.26 -7.03 10.58
CA ALA A 101 10.84 -5.64 10.74
C ALA A 101 9.81 -5.48 11.85
N TYR A 102 9.62 -4.27 12.35
CA TYR A 102 8.56 -3.95 13.29
C TYR A 102 8.03 -2.54 13.04
N LEU A 103 6.77 -2.32 13.39
CA LEU A 103 6.11 -1.02 13.30
C LEU A 103 6.34 -0.21 14.58
N ASP A 104 6.12 1.10 14.53
CA ASP A 104 5.90 1.88 15.76
C ASP A 104 4.82 1.22 16.62
N ASP A 105 4.98 1.30 17.94
CA ASP A 105 4.08 0.64 18.89
C ASP A 105 2.65 1.17 18.75
N GLU A 106 2.46 2.47 18.55
CA GLU A 106 1.15 3.09 18.36
C GLU A 106 0.44 2.54 17.12
N LEU A 107 1.17 2.42 16.00
CA LEU A 107 0.62 1.87 14.76
C LEU A 107 0.31 0.38 14.91
N TRP A 108 1.18 -0.39 15.57
CA TRP A 108 0.94 -1.79 15.87
C TRP A 108 -0.33 -1.99 16.72
N GLN A 109 -0.54 -1.16 17.74
CA GLN A 109 -1.75 -1.20 18.58
C GLN A 109 -3.01 -0.88 17.78
N ILE A 110 -2.97 0.14 16.92
CA ILE A 110 -4.09 0.50 16.04
C ILE A 110 -4.49 -0.69 15.16
N LEU A 111 -3.51 -1.39 14.59
CA LEU A 111 -3.74 -2.54 13.70
C LEU A 111 -4.32 -3.78 14.40
N GLN A 112 -4.33 -3.84 15.73
CA GLN A 112 -4.98 -4.94 16.45
C GLN A 112 -6.51 -4.87 16.35
N ASP A 113 -7.06 -3.66 16.19
CA ASP A 113 -8.49 -3.44 16.03
C ASP A 113 -8.94 -3.65 14.57
N SER A 114 -10.01 -4.43 14.36
CA SER A 114 -10.50 -4.76 13.02
C SER A 114 -11.09 -3.57 12.28
N HIS A 115 -11.76 -2.65 12.97
CA HIS A 115 -12.33 -1.46 12.36
C HIS A 115 -11.21 -0.55 11.86
N ASN A 116 -10.18 -0.33 12.67
CA ASN A 116 -9.01 0.46 12.30
C ASN A 116 -8.24 -0.17 11.12
N ARG A 117 -8.11 -1.51 11.06
CA ARG A 117 -7.56 -2.18 9.87
C ARG A 117 -8.35 -1.84 8.62
N SER A 118 -9.69 -1.92 8.67
CA SER A 118 -10.54 -1.55 7.54
C SER A 118 -10.36 -0.09 7.12
N VAL A 119 -10.28 0.83 8.08
CA VAL A 119 -10.03 2.25 7.80
C VAL A 119 -8.67 2.45 7.12
N LEU A 120 -7.59 1.86 7.65
CA LEU A 120 -6.26 1.96 7.06
C LEU A 120 -6.17 1.31 5.67
N THR A 121 -6.82 0.17 5.47
CA THR A 121 -6.94 -0.46 4.15
C THR A 121 -7.63 0.47 3.17
N GLN A 122 -8.72 1.14 3.56
CA GLN A 122 -9.40 2.11 2.71
C GLN A 122 -8.49 3.29 2.34
N VAL A 123 -7.78 3.86 3.32
CA VAL A 123 -6.83 4.96 3.07
C VAL A 123 -5.74 4.55 2.06
N LEU A 124 -5.20 3.34 2.18
CA LEU A 124 -4.21 2.83 1.21
C LEU A 124 -4.80 2.62 -0.19
N ILE A 125 -6.10 2.32 -0.29
CA ILE A 125 -6.80 2.15 -1.57
C ILE A 125 -7.16 3.50 -2.20
N ASP A 126 -7.43 4.52 -1.39
CA ASP A 126 -7.78 5.88 -1.85
C ASP A 126 -6.63 6.54 -2.64
N GLU A 127 -5.40 6.06 -2.50
CA GLU A 127 -4.27 6.44 -3.35
C GLU A 127 -4.50 6.07 -4.84
N TRP A 128 -5.38 5.11 -5.14
CA TRP A 128 -5.60 4.60 -6.50
C TRP A 128 -6.77 5.22 -7.26
N PHE A 129 -7.65 5.96 -6.60
CA PHE A 129 -8.79 6.60 -7.24
C PHE A 129 -9.20 7.90 -6.55
N SER A 130 -9.91 8.75 -7.26
CA SER A 130 -10.47 9.98 -6.71
C SER A 130 -11.72 10.38 -7.47
N ILE A 131 -12.32 11.50 -7.11
CA ILE A 131 -13.52 12.05 -7.75
C ILE A 131 -13.21 13.46 -8.30
N ASN A 132 -13.69 13.77 -9.50
CA ASN A 132 -13.62 15.08 -10.14
C ASN A 132 -14.63 16.08 -9.54
N ASP A 133 -14.51 17.34 -9.95
CA ASP A 133 -15.45 18.40 -9.51
C ASP A 133 -16.88 18.18 -10.01
N ASP A 134 -17.04 17.44 -11.10
CA ASP A 134 -18.32 17.02 -11.66
C ASP A 134 -18.81 15.67 -11.13
N TYR A 135 -18.22 15.19 -10.02
CA TYR A 135 -18.54 13.91 -9.37
C TYR A 135 -18.28 12.66 -10.23
N SER A 136 -17.52 12.78 -11.33
CA SER A 136 -17.04 11.62 -12.08
C SER A 136 -15.83 10.97 -11.41
N ILE A 137 -15.75 9.64 -11.48
CA ILE A 137 -14.65 8.85 -10.91
C ILE A 137 -13.42 8.97 -11.81
N ILE A 138 -12.26 9.14 -11.19
CA ILE A 138 -10.94 9.05 -11.81
C ILE A 138 -10.12 7.97 -11.11
N VAL A 139 -9.24 7.31 -11.87
CA VAL A 139 -8.41 6.21 -11.38
C VAL A 139 -6.99 6.46 -11.84
N MET A 140 -6.01 6.07 -11.02
CA MET A 140 -4.59 6.29 -11.29
C MET A 140 -4.21 5.70 -12.66
N ASP A 141 -3.60 6.53 -13.49
CA ASP A 141 -3.04 6.12 -14.78
C ASP A 141 -1.95 5.08 -14.54
N GLY A 142 -2.24 3.82 -14.87
CA GLY A 142 -1.30 2.72 -14.65
C GLY A 142 -1.75 1.65 -13.67
N LEU A 143 -2.81 1.86 -12.86
CA LEU A 143 -3.36 0.82 -11.96
C LEU A 143 -3.85 -0.41 -12.72
N ARG A 144 -3.12 -1.53 -12.73
CA ARG A 144 -3.50 -2.70 -13.55
C ARG A 144 -4.28 -3.70 -12.70
N GLU A 145 -5.56 -3.45 -12.47
CA GLU A 145 -6.38 -4.36 -11.67
C GLU A 145 -6.95 -5.55 -12.46
N GLU A 146 -6.87 -6.76 -11.91
CA GLU A 146 -7.67 -7.93 -12.31
C GLU A 146 -8.76 -8.20 -11.26
N ALA A 147 -10.03 -7.91 -11.60
CA ALA A 147 -11.18 -8.20 -10.74
C ALA A 147 -12.05 -9.29 -11.40
N PRO A 148 -11.81 -10.59 -11.15
CA PRO A 148 -12.49 -11.67 -11.89
C PRO A 148 -14.00 -11.75 -11.59
N ASN A 149 -14.43 -11.28 -10.42
CA ASN A 149 -15.81 -11.39 -9.95
C ASN A 149 -16.53 -10.03 -9.88
N CYS A 150 -15.85 -8.94 -10.24
CA CYS A 150 -16.36 -7.58 -10.08
C CYS A 150 -15.89 -6.69 -11.23
N LYS A 151 -16.53 -5.54 -11.40
CA LYS A 151 -16.06 -4.53 -12.34
C LYS A 151 -14.71 -3.96 -11.87
N PRO A 152 -13.62 -4.01 -12.67
CA PRO A 152 -12.36 -3.39 -12.30
C PRO A 152 -12.48 -1.88 -12.13
N MET A 153 -11.71 -1.27 -11.22
CA MET A 153 -11.71 0.17 -10.92
C MET A 153 -11.58 1.03 -12.17
N ARG A 154 -10.69 0.65 -13.10
CA ARG A 154 -10.49 1.36 -14.38
C ARG A 154 -11.75 1.51 -15.22
N GLN A 155 -12.70 0.58 -15.11
CA GLN A 155 -13.94 0.66 -15.88
C GLN A 155 -14.94 1.65 -15.28
N PHE A 156 -14.68 2.19 -14.09
CA PHE A 156 -15.48 3.27 -13.50
C PHE A 156 -15.01 4.67 -13.93
N VAL A 157 -13.89 4.79 -14.66
CA VAL A 157 -13.39 6.10 -15.09
C VAL A 157 -14.46 6.84 -15.89
N GLY A 158 -14.80 8.05 -15.45
CA GLY A 158 -15.84 8.90 -16.04
C GLY A 158 -17.27 8.61 -15.54
N GLU A 159 -17.49 7.55 -14.78
CA GLU A 159 -18.81 7.26 -14.20
C GLU A 159 -19.11 8.20 -13.04
N GLN A 160 -20.38 8.58 -12.91
CA GLN A 160 -20.86 9.44 -11.83
C GLN A 160 -21.03 8.62 -10.55
N ILE A 161 -20.53 9.14 -9.43
CA ILE A 161 -20.87 8.57 -8.13
C ILE A 161 -22.37 8.75 -7.84
N ILE A 162 -22.91 7.86 -7.01
CA ILE A 162 -24.28 8.01 -6.51
C ILE A 162 -24.29 9.18 -5.52
N LEU A 163 -24.98 10.26 -5.89
CA LEU A 163 -25.13 11.43 -5.04
C LEU A 163 -26.33 11.26 -4.09
N PRO A 164 -26.27 11.80 -2.87
CA PRO A 164 -27.41 11.83 -1.97
C PRO A 164 -28.60 12.56 -2.59
N ALA A 165 -29.83 12.27 -2.13
CA ALA A 165 -31.02 12.96 -2.66
C ALA A 165 -31.05 14.48 -2.33
N GLN A 166 -30.34 14.91 -1.28
CA GLN A 166 -30.28 16.30 -0.85
C GLN A 166 -28.91 16.90 -1.13
N GLN A 167 -28.89 18.04 -1.83
CA GLN A 167 -27.67 18.71 -2.27
C GLN A 167 -26.73 19.12 -1.12
N GLN A 168 -27.28 19.44 0.05
CA GLN A 168 -26.47 19.80 1.23
C GLN A 168 -25.56 18.67 1.73
N TYR A 169 -25.82 17.42 1.32
CA TYR A 169 -25.00 16.26 1.65
C TYR A 169 -24.04 15.86 0.53
N TYR A 170 -23.95 16.65 -0.55
CA TYR A 170 -22.99 16.38 -1.60
C TYR A 170 -21.57 16.49 -1.04
N PRO A 171 -20.63 15.67 -1.53
CA PRO A 171 -19.23 15.86 -1.23
C PRO A 171 -18.81 17.29 -1.57
N ARG A 172 -18.09 17.95 -0.67
CA ARG A 172 -17.57 19.30 -0.92
C ARG A 172 -16.55 19.25 -2.03
N VAL A 173 -16.75 20.05 -3.08
CA VAL A 173 -15.83 20.11 -4.23
C VAL A 173 -14.42 20.49 -3.77
N GLU A 174 -14.29 21.38 -2.79
CA GLU A 174 -13.00 21.77 -2.22
C GLU A 174 -12.26 20.59 -1.55
N ALA A 175 -12.99 19.69 -0.89
CA ALA A 175 -12.41 18.50 -0.29
C ALA A 175 -11.94 17.49 -1.36
N LEU A 176 -12.72 17.32 -2.43
CA LEU A 176 -12.32 16.49 -3.56
C LEU A 176 -11.08 17.03 -4.27
N ARG A 177 -10.98 18.36 -4.46
CA ARG A 177 -9.78 19.02 -5.00
C ARG A 177 -8.57 18.80 -4.10
N TRP A 178 -8.72 19.03 -2.80
CA TRP A 178 -7.64 18.82 -1.84
C TRP A 178 -7.13 17.38 -1.87
N HIS A 179 -8.04 16.39 -1.89
CA HIS A 179 -7.67 14.98 -2.02
C HIS A 179 -6.88 14.71 -3.31
N ARG A 180 -7.34 15.23 -4.46
CA ARG A 180 -6.63 15.06 -5.72
C ARG A 180 -5.22 15.63 -5.67
N GLU A 181 -5.03 16.79 -5.06
CA GLU A 181 -3.75 17.49 -4.99
C GLU A 181 -2.76 16.86 -4.00
N ASN A 182 -3.25 16.28 -2.90
CA ASN A 182 -2.41 15.87 -1.77
C ASN A 182 -2.28 14.35 -1.60
N ILE A 183 -3.23 13.57 -2.11
CA ILE A 183 -3.27 12.11 -1.99
C ILE A 183 -3.09 11.51 -3.40
N PHE A 184 -4.13 11.61 -4.24
CA PHE A 184 -4.17 10.92 -5.54
C PHE A 184 -3.05 11.30 -6.53
N ASN A 185 -2.65 12.58 -6.63
CA ASN A 185 -1.56 13.01 -7.52
C ASN A 185 -0.18 12.97 -6.86
N ALA A 186 -0.10 12.71 -5.55
CA ALA A 186 1.16 12.66 -4.81
C ALA A 186 1.83 11.27 -4.86
N ALA A 187 1.08 10.24 -5.28
CA ALA A 187 1.53 8.85 -5.47
C ALA A 187 2.16 8.56 -6.84
#